data_AF-G7VFQ5-F1
#
_entry.id   AF-G7VFQ5-F1
#
_cell.length_a   1.000
_cell.length_b   1.000
_cell.length_c   1.000
_cell.angle_alpha   90.00
_cell.angle_beta   90.00
_cell.angle_gamma   90.00
#
_symmetry.space_group_name_H-M   'P 1'
#
loop_
_entity.id
_entity.type
_entity.pdbx_description
1 polymer ?
#
loop_
_entity_poly.entity_id
_entity_poly.type
_entity_poly.pdbx_seq_one_letter_code
_entity_poly.pdbx_strand_id
1 'polypeptide(L)'
;MFGGVWLYYMDEFVEVDCGGLSLLECALAKAGEAGCRASRACLWDGVVEIFCAGGGAAKLLPTPQALYQYYQHQDEARCLEGLN
;
A
#
# COMPACT_ATOMS: atom_id res chain seq x y z
N MET A 1 5.37 -19.67 2.86
CA MET A 1 6.12 -18.53 3.41
C MET A 1 6.08 -17.45 2.34
N PHE A 2 5.26 -16.41 2.54
CA PHE A 2 5.37 -15.22 1.71
C PHE A 2 6.64 -14.50 2.17
N GLY A 3 7.57 -14.23 1.24
CA GLY A 3 8.71 -13.36 1.51
C GLY A 3 8.21 -11.97 1.94
N GLY A 4 9.03 -11.24 2.70
CA GLY A 4 8.64 -9.97 3.33
C GLY A 4 7.97 -9.00 2.36
N VAL A 5 6.88 -8.38 2.83
CA VAL A 5 6.12 -7.34 2.13
C VAL A 5 6.69 -5.98 2.54
N TRP A 6 6.61 -4.99 1.67
CA TRP A 6 7.28 -3.71 1.86
C TRP A 6 6.26 -2.58 1.91
N LEU A 7 6.31 -1.76 2.95
CA LEU A 7 5.63 -0.48 2.99
C LEU A 7 6.57 0.59 2.44
N TYR A 8 6.14 1.29 1.40
CA TYR A 8 6.76 2.51 0.90
C TYR A 8 5.92 3.72 1.32
N TYR A 9 6.50 4.62 2.11
CA TYR A 9 5.83 5.83 2.59
C TYR A 9 6.87 6.91 2.86
N MET A 10 6.60 8.15 2.44
CA MET A 10 7.52 9.30 2.64
C MET A 10 8.95 9.03 2.13
N ASP A 11 9.08 8.41 0.96
CA ASP A 11 10.36 8.04 0.32
C ASP A 11 11.19 6.97 1.05
N GLU A 12 10.62 6.27 2.02
CA GLU A 12 11.28 5.18 2.75
C GLU A 12 10.62 3.83 2.47
N PHE A 13 11.44 2.78 2.42
CA PHE A 13 10.98 1.39 2.36
C PHE A 13 11.18 0.71 3.72
N VAL A 14 10.10 0.11 4.23
CA VAL A 14 10.10 -0.64 5.48
C VAL A 14 9.56 -2.04 5.21
N GLU A 15 10.33 -3.06 5.55
CA GLU A 15 9.83 -4.44 5.53
C GLU A 15 8.80 -4.61 6.66
N VAL A 16 7.64 -5.15 6.33
CA VAL A 16 6.53 -5.36 7.25
C VAL A 16 6.07 -6.81 7.21
N ASP A 17 5.62 -7.30 8.37
CA ASP A 17 4.93 -8.58 8.46
C ASP A 17 3.42 -8.34 8.46
N CYS A 18 2.73 -9.02 7.54
CA CYS A 18 1.29 -8.95 7.40
C CYS A 18 0.56 -10.09 8.13
N GLY A 19 1.24 -11.06 8.74
CA GLY A 19 0.63 -11.96 9.72
C GLY A 19 -0.67 -12.67 9.31
N GLY A 20 -0.77 -13.14 8.06
CA GLY A 20 -1.96 -13.82 7.53
C GLY A 20 -3.14 -12.92 7.17
N LEU A 21 -3.00 -11.60 7.34
CA LEU A 21 -3.95 -10.61 6.82
C LEU A 21 -3.97 -10.62 5.29
N SER A 22 -5.08 -10.19 4.69
CA SER A 22 -5.09 -9.83 3.27
C SER A 22 -4.18 -8.62 3.01
N LEU A 23 -3.73 -8.46 1.77
CA LEU A 23 -2.87 -7.33 1.38
C LEU A 23 -3.51 -5.97 1.70
N LEU A 24 -4.82 -5.84 1.49
CA LEU A 24 -5.55 -4.60 1.77
C LEU A 24 -5.62 -4.33 3.28
N GLU A 25 -5.95 -5.33 4.10
CA GLU A 25 -6.00 -5.19 5.55
C GLU A 25 -4.62 -4.83 6.12
N CYS A 26 -3.57 -5.47 5.62
CA CYS A 26 -2.21 -5.15 6.02
C CYS A 26 -1.81 -3.74 5.61
N ALA A 27 -2.09 -3.33 4.37
CA ALA A 27 -1.78 -1.99 3.88
C ALA A 27 -2.48 -0.92 4.72
N LEU A 28 -3.76 -1.12 5.05
CA LEU A 28 -4.52 -0.22 5.91
C LEU A 28 -3.95 -0.15 7.33
N ALA A 29 -3.62 -1.30 7.93
CA ALA A 29 -3.04 -1.36 9.27
C ALA A 29 -1.68 -0.63 9.32
N LYS A 30 -0.78 -0.93 8.38
CA LYS A 30 0.56 -0.36 8.34
C LYS A 30 0.58 1.11 7.94
N ALA A 31 -0.29 1.53 7.02
CA ALA A 31 -0.52 2.94 6.74
C ALA A 31 -1.02 3.68 8.00
N GLY A 32 -1.98 3.09 8.73
CA GLY A 32 -2.49 3.65 9.98
C GLY A 32 -1.42 3.79 11.07
N GLU A 33 -0.59 2.77 11.26
CA GLU A 33 0.59 2.81 12.16
C GLU A 33 1.56 3.94 11.79
N ALA A 34 1.73 4.21 10.49
CA ALA A 34 2.54 5.32 9.98
C ALA A 34 1.84 6.70 10.02
N GLY A 35 0.63 6.78 10.60
CA GLY A 35 -0.13 8.03 10.71
C GLY A 35 -0.92 8.42 9.45
N CYS A 36 -1.01 7.53 8.45
CA CYS A 36 -1.83 7.72 7.26
C CYS A 36 -3.27 7.27 7.52
N ARG A 37 -4.18 8.22 7.68
CA ARG A 37 -5.63 7.94 7.67
C ARG A 37 -6.09 7.70 6.24
N ALA A 38 -6.42 6.45 5.91
CA ALA A 38 -6.90 6.07 4.58
C ALA A 38 -8.16 6.83 4.18
N SER A 39 -8.22 7.30 2.94
CA SER A 39 -9.41 7.88 2.31
C SER A 39 -9.86 7.09 1.08
N ARG A 40 -8.89 6.48 0.38
CA ARG A 40 -9.06 5.65 -0.81
C ARG A 40 -7.92 4.64 -0.86
N ALA A 41 -8.18 3.44 -1.36
CA ALA A 41 -7.15 2.45 -1.66
C ALA A 41 -7.25 2.02 -3.11
N CYS A 42 -6.14 1.89 -3.82
CA CYS A 42 -6.10 1.38 -5.18
C CYS A 42 -5.21 0.13 -5.23
N LEU A 43 -5.66 -0.88 -5.97
CA LEU A 43 -4.99 -2.17 -6.07
C LEU A 43 -4.60 -2.45 -7.51
N TRP A 44 -3.34 -2.86 -7.70
CA TRP A 44 -2.82 -3.30 -8.99
C TRP A 44 -1.73 -4.34 -8.79
N ASP A 45 -1.86 -5.52 -9.40
CA ASP A 45 -0.87 -6.61 -9.41
C ASP A 45 -0.12 -6.86 -8.08
N GLY A 46 -0.88 -7.00 -6.98
CA GLY A 46 -0.32 -7.25 -5.64
C GLY A 46 0.24 -6.01 -4.93
N VAL A 47 0.18 -4.83 -5.55
CA VAL A 47 0.44 -3.52 -4.94
C VAL A 47 -0.86 -2.92 -4.42
N VAL A 48 -0.80 -2.34 -3.22
CA VAL A 48 -1.90 -1.58 -2.62
C VAL A 48 -1.42 -0.16 -2.32
N GLU A 49 -1.98 0.84 -3.00
CA GLU A 49 -1.76 2.25 -2.70
C GLU A 49 -2.88 2.79 -1.81
N ILE A 50 -2.53 3.26 -0.62
CA ILE A 50 -3.41 3.91 0.34
C ILE A 50 -3.22 5.42 0.22
N PHE A 51 -4.25 6.13 -0.24
CA PHE A 51 -4.29 7.59 -0.24
C PHE A 51 -4.66 8.09 1.16
N CYS A 52 -3.86 9.02 1.67
CA CYS A 52 -4.04 9.56 3.02
C CYS A 52 -4.92 10.82 2.98
N ALA A 53 -5.80 11.01 3.96
CA ALA A 53 -6.70 12.16 4.05
C ALA A 53 -5.98 13.53 4.15
N GLY A 54 -4.71 13.56 4.57
CA GLY A 54 -3.87 14.75 4.64
C GLY A 54 -2.99 15.00 3.42
N GLY A 55 -3.13 14.20 2.36
CA GLY A 55 -2.22 14.18 1.22
C GLY A 55 -1.13 13.12 1.35
N GLY A 56 -0.51 12.78 0.22
CA GLY A 56 0.43 11.66 0.12
C GLY A 56 -0.27 10.31 -0.03
N ALA A 57 0.56 9.27 -0.22
CA ALA A 57 0.09 7.90 -0.31
C ALA A 57 1.13 6.93 0.24
N ALA A 58 0.67 5.93 0.99
CA ALA A 58 1.47 4.78 1.39
C ALA A 58 1.25 3.64 0.39
N LYS A 59 2.27 2.87 0.06
CA LYS A 59 2.17 1.74 -0.88
C LYS A 59 2.66 0.47 -0.22
N LEU A 60 1.82 -0.57 -0.17
CA LEU A 60 2.25 -1.91 0.19
C LEU A 60 2.63 -2.67 -1.09
N LEU A 61 3.82 -3.25 -1.10
CA LEU A 61 4.46 -3.81 -2.29
C LEU A 61 5.02 -5.21 -1.97
N PRO A 62 4.93 -6.18 -2.90
CA PRO A 62 5.56 -7.49 -2.70
C PRO A 62 7.09 -7.41 -2.71
N THR A 63 7.67 -6.42 -3.40
CA THR A 63 9.10 -6.13 -3.46
C THR A 63 9.33 -4.63 -3.66
N PRO A 64 10.50 -4.06 -3.32
CA PRO A 64 10.80 -2.67 -3.60
C PRO A 64 10.73 -2.33 -5.10
N GLN A 65 11.10 -3.27 -5.99
CA GLN A 65 11.09 -3.10 -7.44
C GLN A 65 9.66 -2.93 -8.01
N ALA A 66 8.64 -3.48 -7.34
CA ALA A 66 7.25 -3.37 -7.77
C ALA A 66 6.76 -1.91 -7.77
N LEU A 67 7.42 -1.00 -7.03
CA LEU A 67 7.09 0.42 -7.04
C LEU A 67 7.19 1.03 -8.45
N TYR A 68 8.24 0.68 -9.18
CA TYR A 68 8.45 1.22 -10.53
C TYR A 68 7.39 0.72 -11.50
N GLN A 69 7.05 -0.57 -11.43
CA GLN A 69 5.99 -1.17 -12.24
C GLN A 69 4.63 -0.54 -11.93
N TYR A 70 4.33 -0.34 -10.65
CA TYR A 70 3.09 0.31 -10.23
C TYR A 70 2.94 1.70 -10.85
N TYR A 71 3.99 2.53 -10.85
CA TYR A 71 3.91 3.86 -11.46
C TYR A 71 3.69 3.84 -12.97
N GLN A 72 4.08 2.77 -13.67
CA GLN A 72 3.83 2.62 -15.10
C GLN A 72 2.38 2.22 -15.42
N HIS A 73 1.66 1.64 -14.46
CA HIS A 73 0.35 1.04 -14.66
C HIS A 73 -0.71 1.55 -13.65
N GLN A 74 -0.45 2.68 -13.01
CA GLN A 74 -1.30 3.23 -11.95
C GLN A 74 -2.73 3.53 -12.43
N ASP A 75 -2.93 3.80 -13.72
CA ASP A 75 -4.21 4.04 -14.36
C ASP A 75 -5.06 2.77 -14.52
N GLU A 76 -4.43 1.59 -14.43
CA GLU A 76 -5.09 0.29 -14.44
C GLU A 76 -5.52 -0.15 -13.02
N ALA A 77 -5.12 0.59 -11.98
CA ALA A 77 -5.39 0.24 -10.60
C ALA A 77 -6.89 0.35 -10.26
N ARG A 78 -7.42 -0.67 -9.59
CA ARG A 78 -8.83 -0.68 -9.15
C ARG A 78 -8.95 -0.03 -7.78
N CYS A 79 -9.71 1.06 -7.70
CA CYS A 79 -9.84 1.84 -6.48
C CYS A 79 -11.12 1.52 -5.70
N LEU A 80 -10.97 1.48 -4.37
CA LEU A 80 -12.01 1.41 -3.36
C LEU A 80 -12.10 2.77 -2.66
N GLU A 81 -13.28 3.38 -2.71
CA GLU A 81 -13.58 4.65 -2.02
C GLU A 81 -14.38 4.40 -0.75
N GLY A 82 -14.44 5.39 0.15
CA GLY A 82 -15.24 5.32 1.37
C GLY A 82 -14.65 4.42 2.46
N LEU A 83 -13.32 4.31 2.50
CA LEU A 83 -12.59 3.65 3.58
C LEU A 83 -12.67 4.54 4.84
N ASN A 84 -13.75 4.40 5.60
CA ASN A 84 -13.95 5.03 6.92
C ASN A 84 -14.05 3.97 8.00
#